data_AF-A0A1M5PX11-F1
#
_entry.id   AF-A0A1M5PX11-F1
#
_cell.length_a   1.000
_cell.length_b   1.000
_cell.length_c   1.000
_cell.angle_alpha   90.00
_cell.angle_beta   90.00
_cell.angle_gamma   90.00
#
_symmetry.space_group_name_H-M   'P 1'
#
loop_
_entity.id
_entity.type
_entity.pdbx_description
1 polymer ?
#
loop_
_entity_poly.entity_id
_entity_poly.type
_entity_poly.pdbx_seq_one_letter_code
_entity_poly.pdbx_strand_id
1 'polypeptide(L)'
;MTVDGTAQPEDPTTADEAAALRAAKDDESGVQSNQHFIHYKDKDNKKRRLAANMPFLLYWCKGTGDTYYPLGLWEGKDFMPKSSVSKSGVIQCRFVTADGDIDNHTIKNAELQYRVGPTGSWSRPVQRKGKYHYLAHTGSSDSMRKIINWNIYPEQIRFALRFDISGAGDSWISENEYTGSIRMRDSSGDRAWLAAVRYGTTWDDPFGTRTSFSSRSWQNDLSRG
;
A
#
# COMPACT_ATOMS: atom_id res chain seq x y z
N MET A 1 -54.28 17.50 -14.26
CA MET A 1 -54.04 16.05 -14.15
C MET A 1 -53.24 15.68 -15.40
N THR A 2 -51.90 15.64 -15.43
CA THR A 2 -50.93 15.21 -14.38
C THR A 2 -51.32 13.84 -13.81
N VAL A 3 -50.53 12.78 -13.78
CA VAL A 3 -49.06 12.51 -13.94
C VAL A 3 -48.89 11.06 -14.46
N ASP A 4 -47.74 10.53 -14.94
CA ASP A 4 -46.37 11.06 -15.12
C ASP A 4 -45.61 10.34 -16.26
N GLY A 5 -44.34 10.70 -16.51
CA GLY A 5 -43.37 9.88 -17.25
C GLY A 5 -42.49 9.04 -16.31
N THR A 6 -42.75 7.74 -16.19
CA THR A 6 -41.87 6.82 -15.45
C THR A 6 -40.77 6.28 -16.35
N ALA A 7 -39.56 6.84 -16.22
CA ALA A 7 -38.35 6.24 -16.75
C ALA A 7 -38.18 4.81 -16.18
N GLN A 8 -37.79 3.88 -17.05
CA GLN A 8 -37.43 2.52 -16.67
C GLN A 8 -36.19 2.59 -15.75
N PRO A 9 -36.19 1.94 -14.56
CA PRO A 9 -35.00 1.92 -13.72
C PRO A 9 -33.88 1.16 -14.45
N GLU A 10 -32.69 1.74 -14.50
CA GLU A 10 -31.51 1.10 -15.07
C GLU A 10 -31.08 -0.08 -14.19
N ASP A 11 -30.76 -1.21 -14.83
CA ASP A 11 -30.39 -2.45 -14.13
C ASP A 11 -29.12 -2.27 -13.28
N PRO A 12 -29.18 -2.50 -11.95
CA PRO A 12 -28.03 -2.29 -11.06
C PRO A 12 -26.92 -3.35 -11.20
N THR A 13 -27.12 -4.38 -12.04
CA THR A 13 -26.22 -5.53 -12.19
C THR A 13 -24.84 -5.17 -12.73
N THR A 14 -24.70 -4.11 -13.53
CA THR A 14 -23.43 -3.79 -14.20
C THR A 14 -22.31 -3.33 -13.26
N ALA A 15 -22.64 -2.74 -12.11
CA ALA A 15 -21.65 -2.30 -11.11
C ALA A 15 -21.08 -3.47 -10.30
N ASP A 16 -21.95 -4.37 -9.84
CA ASP A 16 -21.56 -5.55 -9.06
C ASP A 16 -20.88 -6.61 -9.92
N GLU A 17 -21.30 -6.80 -11.19
CA GLU A 17 -20.58 -7.67 -12.13
C GLU A 17 -19.19 -7.12 -12.47
N ALA A 18 -19.01 -5.80 -12.58
CA ALA A 18 -17.69 -5.18 -12.77
C ALA A 18 -16.78 -5.34 -11.53
N ALA A 19 -17.35 -5.37 -10.32
CA ALA A 19 -16.62 -5.70 -9.10
C ALA A 19 -16.24 -7.19 -9.06
N ALA A 20 -17.16 -8.10 -9.43
CA ALA A 20 -16.91 -9.54 -9.49
C ALA A 20 -15.87 -9.92 -10.57
N LEU A 21 -15.90 -9.29 -11.75
CA LEU A 21 -14.89 -9.46 -12.81
C LEU A 21 -13.50 -8.94 -12.40
N ARG A 22 -13.43 -7.99 -11.47
CA ARG A 22 -12.16 -7.57 -10.82
C ARG A 22 -11.69 -8.55 -9.74
N ALA A 23 -12.59 -9.29 -9.10
CA ALA A 23 -12.23 -10.31 -8.11
C ALA A 23 -11.71 -11.58 -8.80
N ALA A 24 -12.40 -12.07 -9.83
CA ALA A 24 -12.11 -13.37 -10.45
C ALA A 24 -10.79 -13.46 -11.25
N LYS A 25 -10.15 -12.33 -11.60
CA LYS A 25 -8.88 -12.32 -12.35
C LYS A 25 -7.63 -12.18 -11.48
N ASP A 26 -7.78 -11.93 -10.19
CA ASP A 26 -6.67 -11.65 -9.26
C ASP A 26 -6.38 -12.80 -8.27
N ASP A 27 -7.25 -13.82 -8.18
CA ASP A 27 -7.21 -14.86 -7.14
C ASP A 27 -6.70 -16.25 -7.62
N GLU A 28 -6.41 -16.45 -8.91
CA GLU A 28 -5.78 -17.68 -9.42
C GLU A 28 -4.36 -17.42 -9.95
N SER A 29 -3.36 -17.97 -9.23
CA SER A 29 -1.96 -18.20 -9.63
C SER A 29 -1.19 -17.04 -10.34
N GLY A 30 -0.03 -16.63 -9.83
CA GLY A 30 1.07 -17.57 -9.67
C GLY A 30 1.58 -18.11 -11.01
N VAL A 31 2.06 -17.21 -11.89
CA VAL A 31 2.82 -17.45 -13.15
C VAL A 31 1.99 -17.64 -14.43
N GLN A 32 2.08 -16.69 -15.37
CA GLN A 32 2.70 -16.93 -16.70
C GLN A 32 3.02 -15.64 -17.51
N SER A 33 4.17 -15.68 -18.20
CA SER A 33 4.75 -14.71 -19.17
C SER A 33 5.52 -13.46 -18.66
N ASN A 34 4.91 -12.51 -17.93
CA ASN A 34 5.56 -11.21 -17.65
C ASN A 34 6.02 -11.05 -16.18
N GLN A 35 7.32 -10.78 -15.98
CA GLN A 35 7.90 -10.42 -14.68
C GLN A 35 7.54 -8.96 -14.34
N HIS A 36 6.80 -8.75 -13.24
CA HIS A 36 6.38 -7.43 -12.77
C HIS A 36 7.19 -7.03 -11.54
N PHE A 37 7.90 -5.91 -11.63
CA PHE A 37 8.73 -5.36 -10.55
C PHE A 37 7.99 -4.25 -9.80
N ILE A 38 8.11 -4.18 -8.48
CA ILE A 38 7.79 -2.95 -7.75
C ILE A 38 8.85 -1.91 -8.12
N HIS A 39 8.38 -0.75 -8.60
CA HIS A 39 9.22 0.41 -8.79
C HIS A 39 8.88 1.50 -7.77
N TYR A 40 9.87 2.33 -7.45
CA TYR A 40 9.65 3.59 -6.76
C TYR A 40 9.64 4.76 -7.75
N LYS A 41 8.93 5.82 -7.37
CA LYS A 41 9.07 7.16 -7.99
C LYS A 41 10.22 7.90 -7.34
N ASP A 42 11.23 8.28 -8.13
CA ASP A 42 12.37 9.07 -7.65
C ASP A 42 12.00 10.57 -7.47
N LYS A 43 12.98 11.38 -7.04
CA LYS A 43 12.83 12.83 -6.86
C LYS A 43 12.41 13.58 -8.13
N ASP A 44 12.73 13.03 -9.29
CA ASP A 44 12.43 13.59 -10.62
C ASP A 44 11.18 12.93 -11.23
N ASN A 45 10.40 12.21 -10.40
CA ASN A 45 9.22 11.41 -10.75
C ASN A 45 9.49 10.26 -11.75
N LYS A 46 10.75 9.88 -11.96
CA LYS A 46 11.11 8.76 -12.84
C LYS A 46 10.88 7.44 -12.11
N LYS A 47 10.51 6.42 -12.89
CA LYS A 47 10.28 5.05 -12.44
C LYS A 47 11.63 4.33 -12.31
N ARG A 48 11.93 3.77 -11.13
CA ARG A 48 13.17 3.04 -10.80
C ARG A 48 12.82 1.75 -10.08
N ARG A 49 13.48 0.63 -10.39
CA ARG A 49 13.20 -0.64 -9.67
C ARG A 49 13.56 -0.51 -8.20
N LEU A 50 12.70 -1.05 -7.34
CA LEU A 50 12.96 -1.14 -5.90
C LEU A 50 13.70 -2.45 -5.64
N ALA A 51 14.89 -2.38 -5.04
CA ALA A 51 15.66 -3.57 -4.69
C ALA A 51 15.31 -4.10 -3.29
N ALA A 52 15.62 -5.37 -3.04
CA ALA A 52 15.56 -5.97 -1.72
C ALA A 52 16.38 -5.17 -0.70
N ASN A 53 15.89 -5.10 0.54
CA ASN A 53 16.48 -4.37 1.66
C ASN A 53 16.62 -2.84 1.48
N MET A 54 16.35 -2.28 0.29
CA MET A 54 16.39 -0.84 0.00
C MET A 54 15.30 -0.07 0.77
N PRO A 55 15.65 0.95 1.57
CA PRO A 55 14.68 1.82 2.22
C PRO A 55 13.90 2.68 1.21
N PHE A 56 12.59 2.82 1.44
CA PHE A 56 11.69 3.71 0.69
C PHE A 56 10.64 4.34 1.62
N LEU A 57 9.96 5.39 1.15
CA LEU A 57 8.80 5.97 1.84
C LEU A 57 7.54 5.29 1.30
N LEU A 58 6.74 4.70 2.19
CA LEU A 58 5.47 4.10 1.81
C LEU A 58 4.41 5.20 1.67
N TYR A 59 3.77 5.21 0.51
CA TYR A 59 2.69 6.10 0.12
C TYR A 59 1.42 5.27 -0.10
N TRP A 60 0.26 5.81 0.27
CA TRP A 60 -1.01 5.08 0.34
C TRP A 60 -2.16 5.88 -0.28
N CYS A 61 -3.05 5.21 -1.02
CA CYS A 61 -4.19 5.83 -1.71
C CYS A 61 -5.48 5.00 -1.53
N LYS A 62 -6.61 5.72 -1.45
CA LYS A 62 -7.98 5.21 -1.23
C LYS A 62 -8.63 4.58 -2.48
N GLY A 63 -7.89 3.73 -3.20
CA GLY A 63 -8.28 2.83 -4.31
C GLY A 63 -9.03 3.38 -5.54
N THR A 64 -9.63 4.57 -5.47
CA THR A 64 -10.40 5.24 -6.54
C THR A 64 -9.80 6.60 -6.90
N GLY A 65 -8.87 7.12 -6.09
CA GLY A 65 -8.19 8.39 -6.30
C GLY A 65 -6.83 8.27 -7.01
N ASP A 66 -6.33 9.41 -7.47
CA ASP A 66 -4.96 9.58 -7.98
C ASP A 66 -3.95 10.02 -6.92
N THR A 67 -4.42 10.34 -5.71
CA THR A 67 -3.68 11.06 -4.68
C THR A 67 -3.19 10.11 -3.60
N TYR A 68 -1.86 10.02 -3.50
CA TYR A 68 -1.13 9.17 -2.57
C TYR A 68 -0.60 10.00 -1.42
N TYR A 69 -0.84 9.55 -0.21
CA TYR A 69 -0.46 10.22 1.02
C TYR A 69 0.77 9.54 1.64
N PRO A 70 1.82 10.28 2.05
CA PRO A 70 2.90 9.71 2.84
C PRO A 70 2.36 9.19 4.17
N LEU A 71 2.90 8.07 4.65
CA LEU A 71 2.54 7.54 5.95
C LEU A 71 3.31 8.22 7.09
N GLY A 72 2.59 8.57 8.14
CA GLY A 72 3.12 8.90 9.47
C GLY A 72 2.37 8.11 10.54
N LEU A 73 2.48 8.51 11.81
CA LEU A 73 1.72 7.88 12.89
C LEU A 73 0.49 8.69 13.31
N TRP A 74 -0.62 7.99 13.57
CA TRP A 74 -1.76 8.50 14.34
C TRP A 74 -1.49 8.28 15.83
N GLU A 75 -1.53 9.36 16.63
CA GLU A 75 -1.22 9.36 18.07
C GLU A 75 0.08 8.65 18.49
N GLY A 76 1.06 8.52 17.59
CA GLY A 76 2.28 7.74 17.84
C GLY A 76 2.07 6.22 17.91
N LYS A 77 0.92 5.69 17.51
CA LYS A 77 0.53 4.28 17.62
C LYS A 77 0.37 3.60 16.27
N ASP A 78 -0.49 4.12 15.41
CA ASP A 78 -0.96 3.42 14.20
C ASP A 78 -0.45 4.07 12.92
N PHE A 79 -0.34 3.30 11.84
CA PHE A 79 0.03 3.83 10.53
C PHE A 79 -1.14 4.66 9.98
N MET A 80 -0.84 5.87 9.50
CA MET A 80 -1.85 6.82 9.03
C MET A 80 -1.36 7.58 7.79
N PRO A 81 -2.20 7.74 6.75
CA PRO A 81 -1.93 8.66 5.65
C PRO A 81 -1.99 10.11 6.16
N LYS A 82 -0.96 10.92 5.86
CA LYS A 82 -0.92 12.34 6.24
C LYS A 82 -0.95 13.21 4.99
N SER A 83 -1.63 14.36 5.07
CA SER A 83 -1.53 15.41 4.04
C SER A 83 -0.10 15.94 3.91
N SER A 84 0.59 16.09 5.05
CA SER A 84 2.04 16.31 5.12
C SER A 84 2.64 15.72 6.39
N VAL A 85 3.91 15.32 6.33
CA VAL A 85 4.68 14.75 7.44
C VAL A 85 6.16 15.14 7.34
N SER A 86 6.81 15.39 8.49
CA SER A 86 8.22 15.74 8.57
C SER A 86 9.14 14.52 8.39
N LYS A 87 10.42 14.77 8.06
CA LYS A 87 11.48 13.75 8.02
C LYS A 87 11.64 12.99 9.35
N SER A 88 11.30 13.59 10.48
CA SER A 88 11.31 12.91 11.79
C SER A 88 10.12 11.98 12.03
N GLY A 89 8.95 12.25 11.44
CA GLY A 89 7.70 11.52 11.69
C GLY A 89 7.22 10.59 10.57
N VAL A 90 7.87 10.63 9.40
CA VAL A 90 7.51 9.82 8.24
C VAL A 90 7.94 8.36 8.42
N ILE A 91 7.10 7.44 7.95
CA ILE A 91 7.39 6.00 7.92
C ILE A 91 8.25 5.69 6.70
N GLN A 92 9.42 5.11 6.95
CA GLN A 92 10.18 4.38 5.94
C GLN A 92 9.83 2.91 6.04
N CYS A 93 9.83 2.23 4.89
CA CYS A 93 9.70 0.78 4.77
C CYS A 93 10.89 0.19 4.01
N ARG A 94 11.10 -1.12 4.17
CA ARG A 94 11.94 -1.95 3.29
C ARG A 94 11.35 -3.36 3.21
N PHE A 95 11.50 -4.01 2.07
CA PHE A 95 11.20 -5.44 1.93
C PHE A 95 12.47 -6.23 2.26
N VAL A 96 12.42 -7.04 3.32
CA VAL A 96 13.52 -7.93 3.70
C VAL A 96 13.29 -9.29 3.04
N THR A 97 14.16 -9.61 2.09
CA THR A 97 14.21 -10.84 1.30
C THR A 97 15.64 -11.00 0.75
N ALA A 98 15.90 -12.03 -0.04
CA ALA A 98 17.18 -12.24 -0.70
C ALA A 98 17.52 -11.12 -1.70
N ASP A 99 18.80 -10.93 -2.02
CA ASP A 99 19.26 -9.85 -2.89
C ASP A 99 18.68 -9.94 -4.32
N GLY A 100 18.35 -8.77 -4.88
CA GLY A 100 17.74 -8.64 -6.21
C GLY A 100 16.75 -7.47 -6.29
N ASP A 101 16.06 -7.35 -7.41
CA ASP A 101 14.91 -6.46 -7.54
C ASP A 101 13.66 -7.09 -6.88
N ILE A 102 12.76 -6.26 -6.34
CA ILE A 102 11.47 -6.71 -5.81
C ILE A 102 10.50 -6.92 -6.96
N ASP A 103 10.06 -8.16 -7.15
CA ASP A 103 9.12 -8.57 -8.18
C ASP A 103 8.06 -9.53 -7.62
N ASN A 104 7.17 -10.00 -8.51
CA ASN A 104 6.10 -10.95 -8.20
C ASN A 104 6.57 -12.35 -7.73
N HIS A 105 7.88 -12.62 -7.66
CA HIS A 105 8.47 -13.82 -7.10
C HIS A 105 9.22 -13.53 -5.79
N THR A 106 10.07 -12.50 -5.76
CA THR A 106 10.93 -12.17 -4.59
C THR A 106 10.17 -11.51 -3.44
N ILE A 107 9.00 -10.91 -3.70
CA ILE A 107 8.11 -10.38 -2.67
C ILE A 107 7.36 -11.47 -1.89
N LYS A 108 7.20 -12.67 -2.47
CA LYS A 108 6.54 -13.80 -1.81
C LYS A 108 7.32 -14.16 -0.54
N ASN A 109 6.64 -14.23 0.60
CA ASN A 109 7.25 -14.50 1.91
C ASN A 109 8.26 -13.43 2.39
N ALA A 110 8.39 -12.28 1.71
CA ALA A 110 9.21 -11.18 2.18
C ALA A 110 8.63 -10.56 3.46
N GLU A 111 9.49 -9.97 4.29
CA GLU A 111 9.06 -9.24 5.48
C GLU A 111 9.02 -7.73 5.20
N LEU A 112 7.88 -7.09 5.44
CA LEU A 112 7.84 -5.63 5.48
C LEU A 112 8.40 -5.17 6.83
N GLN A 113 9.57 -4.55 6.80
CA GLN A 113 10.11 -3.81 7.94
C GLN A 113 9.87 -2.32 7.76
N TYR A 114 9.78 -1.58 8.87
CA TYR A 114 9.62 -0.14 8.89
C TYR A 114 10.54 0.51 9.93
N ARG A 115 10.73 1.83 9.81
CA ARG A 115 11.24 2.70 10.87
C ARG A 115 10.61 4.09 10.76
N VAL A 116 10.55 4.81 11.88
CA VAL A 116 10.06 6.20 11.92
C VAL A 116 11.25 7.15 11.88
N GLY A 117 11.30 8.01 10.86
CA GLY A 117 12.37 8.98 10.68
C GLY A 117 13.79 8.40 10.49
N PRO A 118 14.81 9.24 10.32
CA PRO A 118 16.13 8.81 9.84
C PRO A 118 16.90 7.90 10.81
N THR A 119 16.67 8.06 12.11
CA THR A 119 17.43 7.38 13.18
C THR A 119 16.65 6.25 13.87
N GLY A 120 15.40 5.99 13.48
CA GLY A 120 14.60 4.90 14.05
C GLY A 120 15.20 3.53 13.73
N SER A 121 15.16 2.62 14.70
CA SER A 121 15.48 1.20 14.48
C SER A 121 14.51 0.56 13.51
N TRP A 122 15.00 -0.36 12.67
CA TRP A 122 14.13 -1.19 11.85
C TRP A 122 13.34 -2.16 12.74
N SER A 123 12.06 -2.32 12.48
CA SER A 123 11.15 -3.22 13.19
C SER A 123 10.10 -3.78 12.24
N ARG A 124 9.40 -4.84 12.64
CA ARG A 124 8.21 -5.33 11.93
C ARG A 124 6.99 -4.57 12.46
N PRO A 125 6.04 -4.13 11.62
CA PRO A 125 4.79 -3.57 12.11
C PRO A 125 4.09 -4.60 13.02
N VAL A 126 3.31 -4.12 13.99
CA VAL A 126 2.50 -4.99 14.86
C VAL A 126 1.02 -4.88 14.51
N GLN A 127 0.27 -5.94 14.78
CA GLN A 127 -1.18 -5.95 14.71
C GLN A 127 -1.76 -5.37 16.00
N ARG A 128 -2.33 -4.17 15.96
CA ARG A 128 -3.14 -3.70 17.10
C ARG A 128 -4.54 -4.33 17.05
N LYS A 129 -4.78 -5.27 17.96
CA LYS A 129 -6.07 -6.00 18.10
C LYS A 129 -7.19 -5.06 18.56
N GLY A 130 -8.41 -5.40 18.15
CA GLY A 130 -9.64 -4.63 18.34
C GLY A 130 -10.63 -4.99 17.23
N LYS A 131 -11.84 -4.40 17.23
CA LYS A 131 -12.93 -4.72 16.27
C LYS A 131 -12.53 -4.66 14.78
N TYR A 132 -11.42 -4.00 14.46
CA TYR A 132 -11.10 -3.52 13.12
C TYR A 132 -9.63 -3.74 12.67
N HIS A 133 -8.80 -4.40 13.48
CA HIS A 133 -7.41 -4.83 13.20
C HIS A 133 -6.52 -3.78 12.50
N TYR A 134 -5.66 -3.08 13.23
CA TYR A 134 -4.86 -1.98 12.67
C TYR A 134 -3.39 -2.36 12.43
N LEU A 135 -2.81 -1.77 11.37
CA LEU A 135 -1.38 -1.80 11.13
C LEU A 135 -0.70 -0.75 12.01
N ALA A 136 0.11 -1.19 12.97
CA ALA A 136 0.61 -0.33 14.04
C ALA A 136 2.14 -0.37 14.21
N HIS A 137 2.66 0.69 14.81
CA HIS A 137 4.03 0.80 15.31
C HIS A 137 4.17 0.14 16.69
N THR A 138 3.17 0.34 17.57
CA THR A 138 3.16 -0.15 18.96
C THR A 138 1.75 -0.57 19.39
N GLY A 139 1.60 -1.07 20.63
CA GLY A 139 0.30 -1.43 21.20
C GLY A 139 -0.11 -2.89 21.03
N SER A 140 0.83 -3.76 20.66
CA SER A 140 0.66 -5.22 20.62
C SER A 140 2.02 -5.93 20.60
N SER A 141 2.06 -7.19 21.06
CA SER A 141 3.21 -8.10 20.90
C SER A 141 3.12 -8.93 19.61
N ASP A 142 1.94 -9.02 18.98
CA ASP A 142 1.74 -9.73 17.72
C ASP A 142 2.36 -8.94 16.55
N SER A 143 3.61 -9.27 16.20
CA SER A 143 4.23 -8.77 14.97
C SER A 143 3.49 -9.30 13.74
N MET A 144 3.26 -8.42 12.76
CA MET A 144 2.74 -8.78 11.45
C MET A 144 3.63 -9.85 10.81
N ARG A 145 3.01 -10.89 10.25
CA ARG A 145 3.73 -12.02 9.62
C ARG A 145 4.29 -11.60 8.25
N LYS A 146 4.71 -12.57 7.45
CA LYS A 146 5.27 -12.35 6.11
C LYS A 146 4.17 -11.93 5.12
N ILE A 147 4.57 -11.38 3.97
CA ILE A 147 3.66 -11.11 2.86
C ILE A 147 3.22 -12.46 2.27
N ILE A 148 1.91 -12.73 2.31
CA ILE A 148 1.31 -14.00 1.85
C ILE A 148 0.76 -13.85 0.43
N ASN A 149 0.16 -12.70 0.11
CA ASN A 149 -0.33 -12.36 -1.22
C ASN A 149 -0.05 -10.88 -1.53
N TRP A 150 -0.01 -10.53 -2.82
CA TRP A 150 0.30 -9.19 -3.33
C TRP A 150 -0.35 -9.01 -4.70
N ASN A 151 -0.55 -7.76 -5.12
CA ASN A 151 -0.79 -7.43 -6.52
C ASN A 151 0.22 -6.34 -6.93
N ILE A 152 0.89 -6.51 -8.08
CA ILE A 152 1.72 -5.48 -8.71
C ILE A 152 1.03 -5.09 -10.02
N TYR A 153 0.40 -3.91 -10.02
CA TYR A 153 -0.42 -3.42 -11.12
C TYR A 153 0.42 -3.20 -12.40
N PRO A 154 -0.18 -3.21 -13.61
CA PRO A 154 0.57 -3.21 -14.87
C PRO A 154 1.58 -2.07 -15.05
N GLU A 155 1.26 -0.86 -14.55
CA GLU A 155 2.19 0.28 -14.61
C GLU A 155 3.38 0.14 -13.66
N GLN A 156 3.34 -0.84 -12.75
CA GLN A 156 4.41 -1.26 -11.84
C GLN A 156 4.88 -0.17 -10.85
N ILE A 157 4.02 0.82 -10.59
CA ILE A 157 4.19 1.84 -9.54
C ILE A 157 3.29 1.51 -8.34
N ARG A 158 2.03 1.15 -8.60
CA ARG A 158 1.12 0.71 -7.55
C ARG A 158 1.35 -0.75 -7.22
N PHE A 159 1.10 -1.09 -5.96
CA PHE A 159 0.98 -2.45 -5.48
C PHE A 159 -0.02 -2.54 -4.33
N ALA A 160 -0.46 -3.75 -3.98
CA ALA A 160 -1.25 -4.05 -2.79
C ALA A 160 -0.58 -5.21 -2.04
N LEU A 161 -0.71 -5.27 -0.71
CA LEU A 161 -0.08 -6.29 0.15
C LEU A 161 -1.08 -6.93 1.10
N ARG A 162 -1.00 -8.26 1.23
CA ARG A 162 -1.77 -9.11 2.15
C ARG A 162 -0.82 -9.81 3.13
N PHE A 163 -1.16 -9.80 4.41
CA PHE A 163 -0.36 -10.38 5.49
C PHE A 163 -1.21 -11.31 6.35
N ASP A 164 -0.60 -12.38 6.87
CA ASP A 164 -1.22 -13.24 7.90
C ASP A 164 -1.28 -12.49 9.24
N ILE A 165 -2.49 -12.45 9.84
CA ILE A 165 -2.80 -11.72 11.07
C ILE A 165 -3.24 -12.69 12.19
N SER A 166 -2.55 -12.59 13.33
CA SER A 166 -2.74 -13.44 14.51
C SER A 166 -4.20 -13.42 15.00
N GLY A 167 -4.88 -14.55 14.83
CA GLY A 167 -6.29 -14.75 15.24
C GLY A 167 -7.33 -14.11 14.31
N ALA A 168 -6.96 -13.65 13.11
CA ALA A 168 -7.88 -13.11 12.11
C ALA A 168 -7.69 -13.68 10.70
N GLY A 169 -6.57 -14.37 10.43
CA GLY A 169 -6.25 -14.88 9.10
C GLY A 169 -5.62 -13.82 8.20
N ASP A 170 -5.51 -14.11 6.91
CA ASP A 170 -4.82 -13.22 5.97
C ASP A 170 -5.65 -11.99 5.64
N SER A 171 -5.08 -10.80 5.72
CA SER A 171 -5.79 -9.53 5.45
C SER A 171 -4.96 -8.55 4.62
N TRP A 172 -5.64 -7.82 3.75
CA TRP A 172 -5.09 -6.72 2.94
C TRP A 172 -4.88 -5.46 3.78
N ILE A 173 -3.85 -4.67 3.46
CA ILE A 173 -3.80 -3.26 3.87
C ILE A 173 -4.99 -2.55 3.22
N SER A 174 -5.91 -2.02 4.02
CA SER A 174 -7.17 -1.51 3.51
C SER A 174 -7.08 -0.08 2.98
N GLU A 175 -7.89 0.23 1.95
CA GLU A 175 -8.13 1.60 1.48
C GLU A 175 -8.99 2.43 2.45
N ASN A 176 -9.64 1.77 3.40
CA ASN A 176 -10.51 2.39 4.38
C ASN A 176 -9.75 2.67 5.69
N GLU A 177 -9.54 3.94 5.98
CA GLU A 177 -9.16 4.42 7.32
C GLU A 177 -10.34 4.30 8.29
N TYR A 178 -10.04 4.12 9.58
CA TYR A 178 -11.02 4.29 10.65
C TYR A 178 -10.37 4.92 11.86
N THR A 179 -11.05 5.90 12.47
CA THR A 179 -10.49 6.76 13.53
C THR A 179 -9.14 7.42 13.18
N GLY A 180 -8.81 7.57 11.89
CA GLY A 180 -7.52 8.08 11.41
C GLY A 180 -6.39 7.04 11.32
N SER A 181 -6.69 5.75 11.45
CA SER A 181 -5.72 4.65 11.37
C SER A 181 -6.01 3.72 10.20
N ILE A 182 -4.96 3.19 9.56
CA ILE A 182 -5.07 2.19 8.50
C ILE A 182 -5.48 0.84 9.10
N ARG A 183 -6.54 0.26 8.54
CA ARG A 183 -7.07 -1.06 8.89
C ARG A 183 -6.45 -2.16 8.03
N MET A 184 -6.59 -3.38 8.54
CA MET A 184 -6.40 -4.62 7.81
C MET A 184 -7.76 -5.29 7.61
N ARG A 185 -8.09 -5.75 6.40
CA ARG A 185 -9.38 -6.43 6.11
C ARG A 185 -9.21 -7.62 5.15
N ASP A 186 -10.07 -8.62 5.31
CA ASP A 186 -10.15 -9.81 4.47
C ASP A 186 -11.01 -9.60 3.18
N SER A 187 -11.67 -8.45 3.04
CA SER A 187 -12.57 -8.19 1.90
C SER A 187 -11.81 -7.97 0.58
N SER A 188 -12.04 -8.85 -0.40
CA SER A 188 -11.60 -8.68 -1.79
C SER A 188 -12.27 -7.45 -2.41
N GLY A 189 -11.49 -6.36 -2.54
CA GLY A 189 -11.93 -5.05 -3.04
C GLY A 189 -11.46 -3.91 -2.16
N ASP A 190 -11.49 -4.10 -0.83
CA ASP A 190 -11.18 -3.11 0.22
C ASP A 190 -9.69 -2.72 0.33
N ARG A 191 -8.86 -3.02 -0.69
CA ARG A 191 -7.39 -2.96 -0.65
C ARG A 191 -6.83 -1.62 -1.14
N ALA A 192 -5.90 -1.05 -0.39
CA ALA A 192 -5.25 0.21 -0.77
C ALA A 192 -4.32 0.05 -1.97
N TRP A 193 -4.21 1.13 -2.75
CA TRP A 193 -3.09 1.29 -3.67
C TRP A 193 -1.90 1.88 -2.91
N LEU A 194 -0.84 1.08 -2.80
CA LEU A 194 0.42 1.45 -2.19
C LEU A 194 1.42 1.84 -3.26
N ALA A 195 2.35 2.74 -2.94
CA ALA A 195 3.45 3.11 -3.81
C ALA A 195 4.73 3.34 -3.01
N ALA A 196 5.87 3.08 -3.65
CA ALA A 196 7.18 3.38 -3.09
C ALA A 196 7.68 4.73 -3.63
N VAL A 197 8.23 5.56 -2.74
CA VAL A 197 8.84 6.85 -3.11
C VAL A 197 10.24 6.95 -2.51
N ARG A 198 11.22 7.43 -3.29
CA ARG A 198 12.56 7.78 -2.80
C ARG A 198 12.95 9.14 -3.38
N TYR A 199 13.67 9.93 -2.60
CA TYR A 199 14.19 11.24 -3.01
C TYR A 199 15.72 11.30 -2.97
N GLY A 200 16.35 10.47 -2.13
CA GLY A 200 17.80 10.26 -2.13
C GLY A 200 18.26 9.28 -3.21
N THR A 201 19.53 9.38 -3.58
CA THR A 201 20.17 8.57 -4.64
C THR A 201 21.13 7.52 -4.09
N THR A 202 21.58 7.64 -2.84
CA THR A 202 22.34 6.60 -2.14
C THR A 202 21.42 5.45 -1.71
N TRP A 203 21.98 4.31 -1.35
CA TRP A 203 21.21 3.11 -1.00
C TRP A 203 20.36 3.31 0.27
N ASP A 204 20.97 3.72 1.38
CA ASP A 204 20.32 3.78 2.69
C ASP A 204 19.50 5.06 2.99
N ASP A 205 19.58 6.08 2.13
CA ASP A 205 18.84 7.33 2.29
C ASP A 205 17.67 7.46 1.29
N PRO A 206 16.42 7.21 1.72
CA PRO A 206 15.24 7.46 0.89
C PRO A 206 14.85 8.94 0.82
N PHE A 207 15.50 9.83 1.59
CA PHE A 207 15.07 11.23 1.74
C PHE A 207 15.84 12.23 0.88
N GLY A 208 17.14 12.02 0.71
CA GLY A 208 18.03 13.04 0.16
C GLY A 208 17.88 14.36 0.92
N THR A 209 17.76 15.45 0.17
CA THR A 209 17.60 16.82 0.69
C THR A 209 16.20 17.13 1.22
N ARG A 210 15.20 16.24 1.09
CA ARG A 210 13.83 16.52 1.55
C ARG A 210 13.74 16.44 3.08
N THR A 211 13.09 17.45 3.67
CA THR A 211 12.80 17.57 5.12
C THR A 211 11.33 17.39 5.46
N SER A 212 10.45 17.47 4.47
CA SER A 212 9.01 17.22 4.57
C SER A 212 8.49 16.48 3.33
N PHE A 213 7.38 15.78 3.52
CA PHE A 213 6.74 14.91 2.54
C PHE A 213 5.26 15.21 2.55
N SER A 214 4.70 15.53 1.39
CA SER A 214 3.27 15.80 1.23
C SER A 214 2.64 14.78 0.29
N SER A 215 1.30 14.79 0.23
CA SER A 215 0.57 14.00 -0.76
C SER A 215 1.03 14.31 -2.20
N ARG A 216 0.98 13.29 -3.05
CA ARG A 216 1.34 13.37 -4.48
C ARG A 216 0.17 12.86 -5.30
N SER A 217 -0.23 13.61 -6.32
CA SER A 217 -1.12 13.12 -7.36
C SER A 217 -0.31 12.70 -8.59
N TRP A 218 -0.72 11.61 -9.23
CA TRP A 218 -0.06 11.02 -10.40
C TRP A 218 -1.00 10.83 -11.60
N GLN A 219 -1.94 11.77 -11.80
CA GLN A 219 -2.95 11.75 -12.89
C GLN A 219 -2.41 11.35 -14.28
N ASN A 220 -1.18 11.76 -14.62
CA ASN A 220 -0.57 11.51 -15.93
C ASN A 220 0.25 10.20 -16.01
N ASP A 221 0.55 9.55 -14.89
CA ASP A 221 1.33 8.30 -14.85
C ASP A 221 0.44 7.04 -14.73
N LEU A 222 -0.83 7.20 -14.36
CA LEU A 222 -1.76 6.09 -14.07
C LEU A 222 -2.80 5.82 -15.18
N SER A 223 -2.86 6.70 -16.18
CA SER A 223 -3.85 6.71 -17.27
C SER A 223 -3.38 6.00 -18.56
N ARG A 224 -2.32 5.19 -18.47
CA ARG A 224 -1.79 4.38 -19.57
C ARG A 224 -1.45 2.96 -19.09
N GLY A 225 -2.51 2.17 -18.91
CA GLY A 225 -2.48 0.70 -18.83
C GLY A 225 -3.49 0.17 -19.84
#